data_AF-A0A7V5N7I9-F1
#
_entry.id   AF-A0A7V5N7I9-F1
#
_cell.length_a   1.000
_cell.length_b   1.000
_cell.length_c   1.000
_cell.angle_alpha   90.00
_cell.angle_beta   90.00
_cell.angle_gamma   90.00
#
_symmetry.space_group_name_H-M   'P 1'
#
loop_
_entity.id
_entity.type
_entity.pdbx_description
1 polymer ?
#
loop_
_entity_poly.entity_id
_entity_poly.type
_entity_poly.pdbx_seq_one_letter_code
_entity_poly.pdbx_strand_id
1 'polypeptide(L)' 'MNFEALLLGAKKVKASDIHLMEESAPFFRINGDLKKVDVPPLSKKEMQDILHKMMPHHLMRELESQRGCDFSYQLG' A
#
# COMPACT_ATOMS: atom_id res chain seq x y z
N MET A 1 8.86 1.66 6.96
CA MET A 1 8.66 2.62 5.85
C MET A 1 7.67 3.69 6.29
N ASN A 2 7.87 4.96 5.91
CA ASN A 2 6.86 5.99 6.16
C ASN A 2 5.77 5.92 5.07
N PHE A 3 4.62 5.35 5.41
CA PHE A 3 3.53 5.13 4.46
C PHE A 3 2.85 6.42 3.99
N GLU A 4 2.71 7.43 4.86
CA GLU A 4 2.13 8.71 4.46
C GLU A 4 3.02 9.45 3.45
N ALA A 5 4.34 9.40 3.66
CA ALA A 5 5.30 9.94 2.69
C ALA A 5 5.20 9.22 1.34
N LEU A 6 4.92 7.91 1.32
CA LEU A 6 4.70 7.16 0.09
C LEU A 6 3.42 7.64 -0.64
N LEU A 7 2.31 7.82 0.09
CA LEU A 7 1.06 8.35 -0.47
C LEU A 7 1.24 9.76 -1.05
N LEU A 8 1.92 10.65 -0.31
CA LEU A 8 2.24 12.00 -0.76
C LEU A 8 3.17 12.00 -1.98
N GLY A 9 4.14 11.10 -2.00
CA GLY A 9 5.03 10.88 -3.14
C GLY A 9 4.26 10.44 -4.40
N ALA A 10 3.36 9.48 -4.26
CA ALA A 10 2.47 9.01 -5.34
C ALA A 10 1.63 10.16 -5.91
N LYS A 11 1.03 10.99 -5.03
CA LYS A 11 0.28 12.18 -5.44
C LYS A 11 1.16 13.18 -6.20
N LYS A 12 2.38 13.46 -5.70
CA LYS A 12 3.33 14.40 -6.31
C LYS A 12 3.71 14.01 -7.75
N VAL A 13 3.89 12.71 -8.00
CA VAL A 13 4.23 12.19 -9.32
C VAL A 13 3.02 11.80 -10.17
N LYS A 14 1.80 12.09 -9.70
CA LYS A 14 0.52 11.75 -10.36
C LYS A 14 0.39 10.26 -10.67
N ALA A 15 0.83 9.41 -9.75
CA ALA A 15 0.60 7.96 -9.87
C ALA A 15 -0.90 7.64 -9.74
N SER A 16 -1.40 6.73 -10.56
CA SER A 16 -2.78 6.22 -10.47
C SER A 16 -2.93 5.17 -9.38
N ASP A 17 -1.90 4.35 -9.20
CA ASP A 17 -1.91 3.20 -8.29
C ASP A 17 -0.60 3.10 -7.52
N ILE A 18 -0.68 2.53 -6.33
CA ILE A 18 0.45 2.09 -5.54
C ILE A 18 0.31 0.58 -5.36
N HIS A 19 1.33 -0.16 -5.80
CA HIS A 19 1.41 -1.60 -5.58
C HIS A 19 2.40 -1.88 -4.46
N LEU A 20 1.95 -2.64 -3.46
CA LEU A 20 2.74 -3.08 -2.32
C LEU A 20 2.78 -4.60 -2.30
N MET A 21 3.93 -5.17 -1.98
CA MET A 21 4.14 -6.61 -1.85
C MET A 21 5.22 -6.88 -0.79
N GLU A 22 5.03 -7.92 0.02
CA GLU A 22 6.04 -8.36 0.98
C GLU A 22 7.36 -8.68 0.27
N GLU A 23 8.47 -8.32 0.91
CA GLU A 23 9.85 -8.52 0.44
C GLU A 23 10.16 -7.86 -0.93
N SER A 24 9.36 -6.89 -1.34
CA SER A 24 9.54 -6.10 -2.56
C SER A 24 9.42 -4.61 -2.29
N ALA A 25 10.06 -3.78 -3.11
CA ALA A 25 9.89 -2.33 -3.02
C ALA A 25 8.49 -1.94 -3.54
N PRO A 26 7.91 -0.81 -3.09
CA PRO A 26 6.70 -0.27 -3.68
C PRO A 26 6.86 0.02 -5.17
N PHE A 27 5.78 -0.09 -5.92
CA PHE A 27 5.70 0.39 -7.30
C PHE A 27 4.61 1.43 -7.44
N PHE A 28 4.88 2.47 -8.21
CA PHE A 28 3.87 3.42 -8.67
C PHE A 28 3.49 3.12 -10.10
N ARG A 29 2.19 3.16 -10.41
CA ARG A 29 1.73 3.19 -11.80
C ARG A 29 1.66 4.64 -12.26
N ILE A 30 2.47 5.02 -13.23
CA ILE A 30 2.53 6.38 -13.79
C ILE A 30 2.35 6.27 -15.30
N ASN A 31 1.28 6.87 -15.83
CA ASN A 31 0.94 6.79 -17.26
C ASN A 31 0.88 5.34 -17.81
N GLY A 32 0.37 4.40 -17.01
CA GLY A 32 0.25 2.98 -17.35
C GLY A 32 1.46 2.12 -16.97
N ASP A 33 2.65 2.73 -16.84
CA ASP A 33 3.89 2.02 -16.52
C ASP A 33 4.07 1.82 -15.01
N LEU A 34 4.54 0.62 -14.63
CA LEU A 34 5.03 0.38 -13.27
C LEU A 34 6.46 0.91 -13.11
N LYS A 35 6.65 1.83 -12.17
CA LYS A 35 7.95 2.38 -11.79
C LYS A 35 8.26 1.99 -10.35
N LYS A 36 9.40 1.33 -10.14
CA LYS A 36 9.88 0.95 -8.81
C LYS A 36 10.23 2.21 -8.01
N VAL A 37 9.76 2.30 -6.77
CA VAL A 37 10.14 3.37 -5.85
C VAL A 37 11.50 3.05 -5.26
N ASP A 38 12.40 4.05 -5.22
CA ASP A 38 13.76 3.89 -4.69
C ASP A 38 13.76 3.95 -3.16
N VAL A 39 13.21 2.90 -2.55
CA VAL A 39 13.22 2.64 -1.11
C VAL A 39 13.50 1.15 -0.87
N PRO A 40 13.95 0.78 0.33
CA PRO A 40 14.12 -0.63 0.69
C PRO A 40 12.84 -1.45 0.49
N PRO A 41 12.96 -2.77 0.25
CA PRO A 41 11.81 -3.67 0.23
C PRO A 41 10.96 -3.57 1.50
N LEU A 42 9.64 -3.71 1.38
CA LEU A 42 8.77 -3.82 2.54
C LEU A 42 8.97 -5.17 3.22
N SER A 43 9.28 -5.16 4.51
CA SER A 43 9.19 -6.37 5.32
C SER A 43 7.73 -6.79 5.53
N LYS A 44 7.52 -8.07 5.81
CA LYS A 44 6.22 -8.59 6.27
C LYS A 44 5.61 -7.79 7.43
N LYS A 45 6.44 -7.39 8.42
CA LYS A 45 5.98 -6.59 9.56
C LYS A 45 5.46 -5.22 9.12
N GLU A 46 6.18 -4.54 8.23
CA GLU A 46 5.75 -3.23 7.74
C GLU A 46 4.47 -3.33 6.90
N MET A 47 4.30 -4.39 6.11
CA MET A 47 3.05 -4.65 5.41
C MET A 47 1.88 -4.80 6.39
N GLN A 48 2.05 -5.59 7.46
CA GLN A 48 1.04 -5.76 8.50
C GLN A 48 0.72 -4.44 9.22
N ASP A 49 1.75 -3.63 9.54
CA ASP A 49 1.56 -2.32 10.17
C ASP A 49 0.75 -1.36 9.27
N ILE A 50 0.99 -1.39 7.94
CA ILE A 50 0.20 -0.62 6.96
C ILE A 50 -1.25 -1.11 6.90
N LEU A 51 -1.47 -2.43 6.79
CA LEU A 51 -2.81 -3.01 6.77
C LEU A 51 -3.58 -2.67 8.04
N HIS A 52 -2.99 -2.84 9.22
CA HIS A 52 -3.62 -2.50 10.50
C HIS A 52 -3.96 -1.00 10.61
N LYS A 53 -3.15 -0.12 10.01
CA LYS A 53 -3.42 1.32 10.02
C LYS A 53 -4.61 1.70 9.12
N MET A 54 -4.75 1.05 7.97
CA MET A 54 -5.74 1.43 6.95
C MET A 54 -7.04 0.64 7.04
N MET A 55 -6.98 -0.62 7.44
CA MET A 55 -8.08 -1.57 7.34
C MET A 55 -9.08 -1.40 8.49
N PRO A 56 -10.39 -1.28 8.21
CA PRO A 56 -11.43 -1.38 9.21
C PRO A 56 -11.39 -2.75 9.92
N HIS A 57 -11.47 -2.76 11.25
CA HIS A 57 -11.41 -4.00 12.05
C HIS A 57 -12.40 -5.09 11.63
N HIS A 58 -13.59 -4.73 11.14
CA HIS A 58 -14.60 -5.70 10.73
C HIS A 58 -14.20 -6.50 9.48
N LEU A 59 -13.30 -5.96 8.65
CA LEU A 59 -12.81 -6.60 7.42
C LEU A 59 -11.61 -7.52 7.66
N MET A 60 -10.99 -7.53 8.85
CA MET A 60 -9.85 -8.41 9.13
C MET A 60 -10.22 -9.89 8.98
N ARG A 61 -11.39 -10.29 9.49
CA ARG A 61 -11.90 -11.67 9.33
C ARG A 61 -12.24 -12.00 7.88
N GLU A 62 -12.69 -11.00 7.12
CA GLU A 62 -13.00 -11.16 5.70
C GLU A 62 -11.72 -11.41 4.90
N LEU A 63 -10.69 -10.60 5.14
CA LEU A 63 -9.37 -10.80 4.54
C LEU A 63 -8.82 -12.21 4.81
N GLU A 64 -8.89 -12.69 6.06
CA GLU A 64 -8.38 -14.01 6.43
C GLU A 64 -9.16 -15.16 5.78
N SER A 65 -10.50 -15.06 5.73
CA SER A 65 -11.36 -16.13 5.23
C SER A 65 -11.49 -16.15 3.71
N GLN A 66 -11.58 -14.97 3.08
CA GLN A 66 -11.79 -14.81 1.64
C GLN A 66 -10.49 -14.58 0.87
N ARG A 67 -9.38 -14.34 1.56
CA ARG A 67 -8.06 -14.01 0.98
C ARG A 67 -8.06 -12.69 0.18
N GLY A 68 -8.98 -11.79 0.51
CA GLY A 68 -9.11 -10.47 -0.09
C GLY A 68 -10.23 -9.67 0.58
N CYS A 69 -10.15 -8.33 0.49
CA CYS A 69 -11.21 -7.43 0.89
C CYS A 69 -11.01 -6.06 0.21
N ASP A 70 -12.10 -5.34 -0.05
CA ASP A 70 -12.07 -4.00 -0.63
C ASP A 70 -12.61 -2.98 0.38
N PHE A 71 -11.93 -1.84 0.52
CA PHE A 71 -12.35 -0.73 1.35
C PHE A 71 -11.76 0.59 0.88
N SER A 72 -12.31 1.70 1.36
CA SER A 72 -11.75 3.03 1.12
C SER A 72 -11.01 3.54 2.35
N TYR A 73 -9.88 4.20 2.10
CA TYR A 73 -9.07 4.87 3.12
C TYR A 73 -8.79 6.30 2.65
N GLN A 74 -8.97 7.27 3.55
CA GLN A 74 -8.67 8.68 3.28
C GLN A 74 -7.49 9.12 4.14
N LEU A 75 -6.49 9.73 3.49
CA LEU A 75 -5.43 10.44 4.20
C LEU A 75 -5.99 11.77 4.73
N GLY A 76 -5.88 11.97 6.05
CA GLY A 76 -6.28 13.20 6.75
C GLY A 76 -5.28 14.33 6.56
#